data_AF-A0A962ANZ9-F1
#
_entry.id   AF-A0A962ANZ9-F1
#
_cell.length_a   1.000
_cell.length_b   1.000
_cell.length_c   1.000
_cell.angle_alpha   90.00
_cell.angle_beta   90.00
_cell.angle_gamma   90.00
#
_symmetry.space_group_name_H-M   'P 1'
#
loop_
_entity.id
_entity.type
_entity.pdbx_description
1 polymer ?
#
loop_
_entity_poly.entity_id
_entity_poly.type
_entity_poly.pdbx_seq_one_letter_code
_entity_poly.pdbx_strand_id
1 'polypeptide(L)'
;MASSALQRFLGGPPTAVFLRLLFVSLVVGALLVWLDIRPVEIFNALQRFVNRLWQMGWGAVRDVVQYVVAGAVIVVPVWLVMRLFNMRGAK
;
A
#
# COMPACT_ATOMS: atom_id res chain seq x y z
N MET A 1 32.88 -13.01 15.44
CA MET A 1 31.70 -13.90 15.45
C MET A 1 30.52 -13.41 14.58
N ALA A 2 30.59 -12.27 13.88
CA ALA A 2 29.51 -11.79 12.99
C ALA A 2 29.62 -12.26 11.52
N SER A 3 30.78 -12.77 11.12
CA SER A 3 31.09 -13.07 9.70
C SER A 3 30.37 -14.32 9.16
N SER A 4 30.04 -15.27 10.03
CA SER A 4 29.48 -16.58 9.67
C SER A 4 27.96 -16.57 9.46
N ALA A 5 27.22 -15.61 10.04
CA ALA A 5 25.77 -15.48 9.85
C ALA A 5 25.42 -14.87 8.49
N LEU A 6 26.19 -13.84 8.06
CA LEU A 6 26.04 -13.21 6.73
C LEU A 6 26.36 -14.18 5.59
N GLN A 7 27.38 -15.03 5.73
CA GLN A 7 27.75 -16.01 4.72
C GLN A 7 26.74 -17.15 4.54
N ARG A 8 26.02 -17.53 5.61
CA ARG A 8 24.94 -18.53 5.55
C ARG A 8 23.62 -17.95 5.04
N PHE A 9 23.35 -16.68 5.31
CA PHE A 9 22.13 -15.99 4.85
C PHE A 9 22.20 -15.56 3.38
N LEU A 10 23.42 -15.33 2.85
CA LEU A 10 23.66 -14.93 1.46
C LEU A 10 23.87 -16.10 0.47
N GLY A 11 23.83 -17.36 0.93
CA GLY A 11 23.73 -18.53 0.04
C GLY A 11 24.86 -18.72 -0.97
N GLY A 12 26.03 -18.13 -0.73
CA GLY A 12 27.15 -18.11 -1.67
C GLY A 12 27.98 -16.84 -1.52
N PRO A 13 29.11 -16.72 -2.24
CA PRO A 13 29.94 -15.53 -2.15
C PRO A 13 29.12 -14.30 -2.58
N PRO A 14 29.19 -13.15 -1.87
CA PRO A 14 28.41 -11.94 -2.19
C PRO A 14 28.65 -11.43 -3.63
N THR A 15 29.78 -11.80 -4.22
CA THR A 15 30.09 -11.58 -5.64
C THR A 15 29.12 -12.31 -6.58
N ALA A 16 28.63 -13.50 -6.22
CA ALA A 16 27.66 -14.25 -7.01
C ALA A 16 26.26 -13.58 -6.99
N VAL A 17 25.85 -13.00 -5.86
CA VAL A 17 24.60 -12.23 -5.78
C VAL A 17 24.70 -10.95 -6.61
N PHE A 18 25.83 -10.24 -6.54
CA PHE A 18 26.08 -9.07 -7.38
C PHE A 18 26.07 -9.42 -8.87
N LEU A 19 26.74 -10.50 -9.28
CA LEU A 19 26.70 -10.97 -10.67
C LEU A 19 25.29 -11.34 -11.11
N ARG A 20 24.51 -12.01 -10.25
CA ARG A 20 23.13 -12.39 -10.56
C ARG A 20 22.23 -11.16 -10.70
N LEU A 21 22.36 -10.16 -9.82
CA LEU A 21 21.64 -8.89 -9.93
C LEU A 21 22.05 -8.12 -11.19
N LEU A 22 23.34 -8.09 -11.52
CA LEU A 22 23.85 -7.44 -12.73
C LEU A 22 23.33 -8.13 -13.99
N PHE A 23 23.32 -9.46 -14.03
CA PHE A 23 22.76 -10.23 -15.13
C PHE A 23 21.26 -10.02 -15.27
N VAL A 24 20.50 -10.07 -14.17
CA VAL A 24 19.05 -9.79 -14.17
C VAL A 24 18.78 -8.36 -14.63
N SER A 25 19.55 -7.36 -14.19
CA SER A 25 19.45 -5.97 -14.64
C SER A 25 19.70 -5.82 -16.14
N LEU A 26 20.72 -6.49 -16.69
CA LEU A 26 21.00 -6.52 -18.13
C LEU A 26 19.85 -7.16 -18.92
N VAL A 27 19.32 -8.28 -18.46
CA VAL A 27 18.17 -8.95 -19.09
C VAL A 27 16.94 -8.06 -19.05
N VAL A 28 16.63 -7.45 -17.92
CA VAL A 28 15.49 -6.51 -17.79
C VAL A 28 15.70 -5.28 -18.69
N GLY A 29 16.91 -4.72 -18.74
CA GLY A 29 17.24 -3.61 -19.63
C GLY A 29 17.07 -3.97 -21.11
N ALA A 30 17.53 -5.15 -21.52
CA ALA A 30 17.34 -5.67 -22.87
C ALA A 30 15.87 -5.91 -23.20
N LEU A 31 15.08 -6.43 -22.25
CA LEU A 31 13.63 -6.62 -22.40
C LEU A 31 12.90 -5.28 -22.55
N LEU A 32 13.29 -4.23 -21.82
CA LEU A 32 12.70 -2.89 -21.96
C LEU A 32 12.95 -2.31 -23.36
N VAL A 33 14.15 -2.49 -23.89
CA VAL A 33 14.49 -2.07 -25.26
C VAL A 33 13.73 -2.91 -26.29
N TRP A 34 13.60 -4.22 -26.06
CA TRP A 34 12.88 -5.13 -26.96
C TRP A 34 11.37 -4.84 -27.01
N LEU A 35 10.80 -4.36 -25.91
CA LEU A 35 9.41 -3.93 -25.82
C LEU A 35 9.19 -2.51 -26.38
N ASP A 36 10.24 -1.79 -26.79
CA ASP A 36 10.24 -0.35 -27.14
C ASP A 36 9.66 0.56 -26.02
N ILE A 37 9.51 0.02 -24.80
CA ILE A 37 8.97 0.74 -23.67
C ILE A 37 10.13 1.51 -23.02
N ARG A 38 10.15 2.82 -23.25
CA ARG A 38 11.09 3.72 -22.56
C ARG A 38 10.95 3.53 -21.05
N PRO A 39 12.02 3.23 -20.28
CA PRO A 39 11.95 2.97 -18.84
C PRO A 39 11.23 4.08 -18.05
N VAL A 40 11.39 5.32 -18.52
CA VAL A 40 10.79 6.52 -17.95
C VAL A 40 9.26 6.53 -18.10
N GLU A 41 8.71 5.87 -19.13
CA GLU A 41 7.27 5.84 -19.37
C GLU A 41 6.51 4.94 -18.41
N ILE A 42 7.12 3.85 -17.93
CA ILE A 42 6.52 2.97 -16.92
C ILE A 42 6.34 3.75 -15.62
N PHE A 43 7.37 4.47 -15.20
CA PHE A 43 7.31 5.28 -13.98
C PHE A 43 6.29 6.42 -14.11
N ASN A 44 6.30 7.12 -15.24
CA ASN A 44 5.31 8.16 -15.53
C ASN A 44 3.88 7.60 -15.64
N ALA A 45 3.70 6.40 -16.19
CA ALA A 45 2.41 5.73 -16.27
C ALA A 45 1.90 5.36 -14.87
N LEU A 46 2.75 4.79 -14.02
CA LEU A 46 2.43 4.47 -12.63
C LEU A 46 2.08 5.74 -11.83
N GLN A 47 2.87 6.80 -11.96
CA GLN A 47 2.63 8.06 -11.28
C GLN A 47 1.32 8.72 -11.74
N ARG A 48 1.03 8.69 -13.05
CA ARG A 48 -0.28 9.13 -13.59
C ARG A 48 -1.43 8.24 -13.13
N PHE A 49 -1.22 6.94 -12.97
CA PHE A 49 -2.24 6.00 -12.50
C PHE A 49 -2.59 6.25 -11.03
N VAL A 50 -1.56 6.38 -10.19
CA VAL A 50 -1.70 6.72 -8.76
C VAL A 50 -2.37 8.08 -8.59
N ASN A 51 -1.96 9.11 -9.36
CA ASN A 51 -2.60 10.43 -9.29
C ASN A 51 -4.07 10.40 -9.70
N ARG A 52 -4.44 9.64 -10.74
CA ARG A 52 -5.85 9.47 -11.14
C ARG A 52 -6.64 8.73 -10.07
N LEU A 53 -6.09 7.66 -9.51
CA LEU A 53 -6.72 6.91 -8.42
C LEU A 53 -6.92 7.77 -7.17
N TRP A 54 -5.96 8.64 -6.84
CA TRP A 54 -6.08 9.53 -5.68
C TRP A 54 -7.16 10.61 -5.89
N GLN A 55 -7.21 11.21 -7.09
CA GLN A 55 -8.23 12.20 -7.43
C GLN A 55 -9.64 11.59 -7.49
N MET A 56 -9.78 10.38 -8.03
CA MET A 56 -11.06 9.65 -8.05
C MET A 56 -11.45 9.11 -6.67
N GLY A 57 -10.47 8.59 -5.92
CA GLY A 57 -10.66 8.04 -4.58
C GLY A 57 -11.16 9.08 -3.59
N TRP A 58 -10.72 10.34 -3.71
CA TRP A 58 -11.23 11.40 -2.83
C TRP A 58 -12.73 11.64 -2.95
N GLY A 59 -13.31 11.42 -4.13
CA GLY A 59 -14.77 11.48 -4.34
C GLY A 59 -15.49 10.35 -3.62
N ALA A 60 -15.05 9.11 -3.84
CA ALA A 60 -15.65 7.92 -3.24
C ALA A 60 -15.52 7.92 -1.70
N VAL A 61 -14.38 8.38 -1.16
CA VAL A 61 -14.19 8.51 0.28
C VAL A 61 -15.19 9.49 0.89
N ARG A 62 -15.53 10.59 0.20
CA ARG A 62 -16.51 11.56 0.71
C ARG A 62 -17.91 10.95 0.80
N ASP A 63 -18.32 10.15 -0.17
CA ASP A 63 -19.62 9.47 -0.15
C ASP A 63 -19.69 8.42 0.97
N VAL A 64 -18.61 7.66 1.18
CA VAL A 64 -18.51 6.70 2.29
C VAL A 64 -18.59 7.42 3.64
N VAL A 65 -17.85 8.52 3.81
CA VAL A 65 -17.91 9.34 5.03
C VAL A 65 -19.32 9.89 5.24
N GLN A 66 -20.00 10.37 4.20
CA GLN A 66 -21.38 10.86 4.31
C GLN A 66 -22.35 9.75 4.76
N TYR A 67 -22.23 8.54 4.23
CA TYR A 67 -23.00 7.38 4.69
C TYR A 67 -22.73 7.02 6.16
N VAL A 68 -21.46 7.03 6.57
CA VAL A 68 -21.07 6.77 7.97
C VAL A 68 -21.62 7.85 8.90
N VAL A 69 -21.51 9.13 8.52
CA VAL A 69 -22.06 10.24 9.31
C VAL A 69 -23.59 10.15 9.38
N ALA A 70 -24.27 9.83 8.28
CA ALA A 70 -25.72 9.65 8.28
C ALA A 70 -26.16 8.52 9.23
N GLY A 71 -25.45 7.39 9.24
CA GLY A 71 -25.67 6.33 10.21
C GLY A 71 -25.37 6.77 11.65
N ALA A 72 -24.26 7.50 11.85
CA ALA A 72 -23.86 8.01 13.15
C ALA A 72 -24.89 8.97 13.74
N VAL A 73 -25.55 9.80 12.93
CA VAL A 73 -26.64 10.69 13.37
C VAL A 73 -27.78 9.92 14.03
N ILE A 74 -28.04 8.67 13.63
CA ILE A 74 -29.11 7.83 14.22
C ILE A 74 -28.58 6.99 15.38
N VAL A 75 -27.41 6.37 15.21
CA VAL A 75 -26.87 5.44 16.21
C VAL A 75 -26.40 6.18 17.47
N VAL A 76 -25.81 7.37 17.34
CA VAL A 76 -25.27 8.13 18.49
C VAL A 76 -26.37 8.52 19.49
N PRO A 77 -27.51 9.11 19.08
CA PRO A 77 -28.60 9.41 20.01
C PRO A 77 -29.21 8.17 20.65
N VAL A 78 -29.44 7.11 19.87
CA VAL A 78 -30.02 5.85 20.36
C VAL A 78 -29.09 5.22 21.40
N TRP A 79 -27.79 5.17 21.12
CA TRP A 79 -26.78 4.74 22.08
C TRP A 79 -26.75 5.59 23.34
N LEU A 80 -26.82 6.92 23.21
CA LEU A 80 -26.80 7.86 24.35
C LEU A 80 -28.00 7.63 25.27
N VAL A 81 -29.19 7.44 24.70
CA VAL A 81 -30.42 7.17 25.45
C VAL A 81 -30.33 5.83 26.18
N MET A 82 -29.95 4.76 25.48
CA MET A 82 -29.75 3.44 26.10
C MET A 82 -28.70 3.49 27.22
N ARG A 83 -27.60 4.21 26.99
CA ARG A 83 -26.52 4.42 27.97
C ARG A 83 -27.04 5.12 29.22
N LEU A 84 -27.83 6.18 29.05
CA LEU A 84 -28.36 6.98 30.17
C LEU A 84 -29.38 6.18 31.00
N PHE A 85 -30.21 5.35 30.36
CA PHE A 85 -31.11 4.44 31.07
C PHE A 85 -30.36 3.33 31.80
N ASN A 86 -29.33 2.73 31.19
CA ASN A 86 -28.53 1.69 31.83
C ASN A 86 -27.72 2.22 33.04
N MET A 87 -27.30 3.49 32.99
CA MET A 87 -26.67 4.16 34.13
C MET A 87 -27.64 4.44 35.30
N ARG A 88 -28.94 4.58 35.04
CA ARG A 88 -29.96 4.82 36.07
C ARG A 88 -30.51 3.53 36.70
N GLY A 89 -30.49 2.41 35.99
CA GLY A 89 -30.92 1.10 36.51
C GLY A 89 -29.89 0.37 37.38
N ALA A 90 -28.68 0.92 37.54
CA ALA A 90 -27.63 0.39 38.41
C ALA A 90 -27.66 0.94 39.86
N LYS A 91 -28.76 1.60 40.25
CA LYS A 91 -29.09 1.96 41.64
C LYS A 91 -30.28 1.14 42.09
#